data_AF-A0A804R0N3-F1
#
_entry.id   AF-A0A804R0N3-F1
#
_cell.length_a   1.000
_cell.length_b   1.000
_cell.length_c   1.000
_cell.angle_alpha   90.00
_cell.angle_beta   90.00
_cell.angle_gamma   90.00
#
_symmetry.space_group_name_H-M   'P 1'
#
loop_
_entity.id
_entity.type
_entity.pdbx_description
1 polymer ?
#
loop_
_entity_poly.entity_id
_entity_poly.type
_entity_poly.pdbx_seq_one_letter_code
_entity_poly.pdbx_strand_id
1 'polypeptide(L)'
;MCIPSIWFHQIQAGQVYGVPLSGSLLIKPGVYPEQRPCNEDTRRKWIEALAQPNKRLCSLSEHIPHGYRRKSLFEGLIRYNVPLLRATWFIKVTYLNQLQTRQTPNSISVAGSDNQRSQWTKDVVEYLQHILDEFCSKEGAFVHPSFREQSSPGPTVGTNQIKMKTEASLAAGDIEEPLVHFKWWYMVRLIQWHLTEELLVPSVLIEWLSNQLQERDSVDVLELLLPIMLGLVDTISLSQTYVRMFVRIFLL
;
A
#
# COMPACT_ATOMS: atom_id res chain seq x y z
N MET A 1 3.24 -8.59 14.78
CA MET A 1 2.02 -9.19 14.22
C MET A 1 1.59 -10.26 15.21
N CYS A 2 0.59 -10.01 16.05
CA CYS A 2 -0.18 -11.11 16.61
C CYS A 2 -0.80 -11.80 15.39
N ILE A 3 -0.60 -13.09 15.18
CA ILE A 3 -1.19 -13.82 14.06
C ILE A 3 -2.56 -14.27 14.54
N PRO A 4 -3.69 -13.59 14.27
CA PRO A 4 -4.98 -14.15 14.60
C PRO A 4 -5.14 -15.31 13.61
N SER A 5 -5.02 -16.54 14.13
CA SER A 5 -4.92 -17.80 13.38
C SER A 5 -6.20 -18.16 12.62
N ILE A 6 -7.14 -17.22 12.46
CA ILE A 6 -8.39 -17.33 11.68
C ILE A 6 -8.10 -17.70 10.22
N TRP A 7 -6.85 -17.74 9.75
CA TRP A 7 -6.53 -18.09 8.36
C TRP A 7 -5.50 -19.20 8.16
N PHE A 8 -4.87 -19.73 9.22
CA PHE A 8 -4.10 -20.97 9.12
C PHE A 8 -4.99 -22.20 9.34
N HIS A 9 -6.21 -22.18 8.79
CA HIS A 9 -7.26 -23.21 8.92
C HIS A 9 -6.87 -24.63 8.48
N GLN A 10 -5.61 -24.90 8.13
CA GLN A 10 -5.18 -26.25 7.79
C GLN A 10 -3.83 -26.71 8.38
N ILE A 11 -3.29 -26.08 9.43
CA ILE A 11 -2.05 -26.60 10.03
C ILE A 11 -2.29 -27.18 11.43
N GLN A 12 -2.52 -28.49 11.38
CA GLN A 12 -2.32 -29.50 12.41
C GLN A 12 -3.25 -29.51 13.64
N ALA A 13 -3.86 -30.68 13.81
CA ALA A 13 -4.45 -31.16 15.06
C ALA A 13 -3.56 -30.80 16.26
N GLY A 14 -4.03 -29.88 17.11
CA GLY A 14 -3.36 -29.46 18.34
C GLY A 14 -3.17 -27.95 18.51
N GLN A 15 -3.30 -27.14 17.47
CA GLN A 15 -3.32 -25.67 17.61
C GLN A 15 -4.73 -25.21 18.03
N VAL A 16 -4.84 -24.61 19.22
CA VAL A 16 -6.07 -24.00 19.71
C VAL A 16 -6.35 -22.72 18.91
N TYR A 17 -7.58 -22.57 18.42
CA TYR A 17 -8.02 -21.35 17.73
C TYR A 17 -7.75 -20.09 18.55
N GLY A 18 -7.40 -18.99 17.89
CA GLY A 18 -7.21 -17.68 18.52
C GLY A 18 -5.85 -17.46 19.19
N VAL A 19 -4.96 -18.46 19.23
CA VAL A 19 -3.60 -18.28 19.77
C VAL A 19 -2.65 -17.79 18.67
N PRO A 20 -1.98 -16.64 18.85
CA PRO A 20 -0.97 -16.17 17.91
C PRO A 20 0.21 -17.14 17.79
N LEU A 21 0.56 -17.53 16.57
CA LEU A 21 1.83 -18.18 16.29
C LEU A 21 2.96 -17.28 16.80
N SER A 22 3.68 -17.74 17.82
CA SER A 22 4.70 -16.97 18.52
C SER A 22 5.93 -17.83 18.79
N GLY A 23 7.10 -17.19 18.86
CA GLY A 23 8.34 -17.84 19.25
C GLY A 23 8.76 -18.96 18.30
N SER A 24 9.20 -20.08 18.87
CA SER A 24 9.76 -21.23 18.17
C SER A 24 8.81 -21.89 17.16
N LEU A 25 7.48 -21.68 17.30
CA LEU A 25 6.50 -22.20 16.35
C LEU A 25 6.68 -21.62 14.94
N LEU A 26 7.19 -20.40 14.82
CA LEU A 26 7.43 -19.76 13.52
C LEU A 26 8.61 -20.35 12.73
N ILE A 27 9.47 -21.13 13.40
CA ILE A 27 10.62 -21.78 12.76
C ILE A 27 10.20 -23.08 12.07
N LYS A 28 9.15 -23.73 12.59
CA LYS A 28 8.79 -25.07 12.16
C LYS A 28 8.32 -25.00 10.69
N PRO A 29 9.00 -25.73 9.77
CA PRO A 29 8.55 -25.79 8.37
C PRO A 29 7.10 -26.25 8.30
N GLY A 30 6.35 -25.65 7.37
CA GLY A 30 4.94 -25.96 7.18
C GLY A 30 3.97 -25.29 8.15
N VAL A 31 4.42 -24.37 9.02
CA VAL A 31 3.53 -23.51 9.84
C VAL A 31 2.91 -22.37 9.03
N TYR A 32 3.57 -21.98 7.94
CA TYR A 32 2.98 -21.12 6.92
C TYR A 32 3.50 -21.53 5.54
N PRO A 33 2.74 -21.21 4.47
CA PRO A 33 3.18 -21.46 3.11
C PRO A 33 4.53 -20.81 2.80
N GLU A 34 5.44 -21.58 2.21
CA GLU A 34 6.72 -21.08 1.73
C GLU A 34 6.56 -20.41 0.36
N GLN A 35 7.24 -19.29 0.17
CA GLN A 35 7.34 -18.67 -1.14
C GLN A 35 8.42 -19.36 -1.98
N ARG A 36 8.25 -19.36 -3.31
CA ARG A 36 9.19 -19.97 -4.25
C ARG A 36 9.52 -19.04 -5.42
N PRO A 37 10.74 -19.10 -5.97
CA PRO A 37 11.08 -18.34 -7.17
C PRO A 37 10.23 -18.81 -8.36
N CYS A 38 9.78 -17.88 -9.18
CA CYS A 38 9.10 -18.19 -10.44
C CYS A 38 9.32 -17.05 -11.46
N ASN A 39 9.00 -17.30 -12.73
CA ASN A 39 9.11 -16.29 -13.77
C ASN A 39 7.99 -15.22 -13.67
N GLU A 40 8.19 -14.09 -14.35
CA GLU A 40 7.26 -12.95 -14.33
C GLU A 40 5.84 -13.31 -14.75
N ASP A 41 5.67 -14.15 -15.79
CA ASP A 41 4.35 -14.53 -16.28
C ASP A 41 3.58 -15.42 -15.28
N THR A 42 4.28 -16.36 -14.63
CA THR A 42 3.68 -17.20 -13.58
C THR A 42 3.33 -16.35 -12.37
N ARG A 43 4.20 -15.42 -11.98
CA ARG A 43 3.97 -14.49 -10.88
C ARG A 43 2.77 -13.57 -11.13
N ARG A 44 2.61 -13.10 -12.37
CA ARG A 44 1.47 -12.30 -12.82
C ARG A 44 0.16 -13.09 -12.78
N LYS A 45 0.14 -14.29 -13.37
CA LYS A 45 -1.04 -15.18 -13.34
C LYS A 45 -1.44 -15.56 -11.92
N TRP A 46 -0.46 -15.74 -11.03
CA TRP A 46 -0.72 -16.09 -9.64
C TRP A 46 -1.41 -14.94 -8.90
N ILE A 47 -0.95 -13.70 -9.03
CA ILE A 47 -1.61 -12.56 -8.35
C ILE A 47 -2.97 -12.24 -8.95
N GLU A 48 -3.15 -12.44 -10.25
CA GLU A 48 -4.46 -12.37 -10.89
C GLU A 48 -5.41 -13.43 -10.30
N ALA A 49 -4.96 -14.67 -10.15
CA ALA A 49 -5.71 -15.73 -9.48
C ALA A 49 -5.96 -15.44 -7.99
N LEU A 50 -5.07 -14.71 -7.32
CA LEU A 50 -5.28 -14.24 -5.95
C LEU A 50 -6.44 -13.26 -5.86
N ALA A 51 -6.67 -12.42 -6.88
CA ALA A 51 -7.82 -11.53 -6.93
C ALA A 51 -9.16 -12.27 -7.11
N GLN A 52 -9.13 -13.46 -7.73
CA GLN A 52 -10.34 -14.20 -8.07
C GLN A 52 -10.96 -14.93 -6.86
N PRO A 53 -12.24 -14.67 -6.52
CA PRO A 53 -12.89 -15.31 -5.36
C PRO A 53 -13.08 -16.83 -5.53
N ASN A 54 -13.22 -17.31 -6.78
CA ASN A 54 -13.40 -18.73 -7.09
C ASN A 54 -12.13 -19.58 -6.96
N LYS A 55 -10.94 -18.95 -6.92
CA LYS A 55 -9.67 -19.64 -6.68
C LYS A 55 -9.52 -19.83 -5.18
N ARG A 56 -9.35 -21.06 -4.70
CA ARG A 56 -9.19 -21.33 -3.26
C ARG A 56 -7.79 -20.92 -2.80
N LEU A 57 -7.69 -20.31 -1.62
CA LEU A 57 -6.38 -19.98 -1.02
C LEU A 57 -5.52 -21.23 -0.80
N CYS A 58 -6.13 -22.39 -0.48
CA CYS A 58 -5.40 -23.65 -0.35
C CYS A 58 -4.63 -24.00 -1.63
N SER A 59 -5.28 -23.94 -2.80
CA SER A 59 -4.63 -24.20 -4.09
C SER A 59 -3.55 -23.17 -4.42
N LEU A 60 -3.76 -21.89 -4.08
CA LEU A 60 -2.75 -20.84 -4.28
C LEU A 60 -1.54 -21.01 -3.35
N SER A 61 -1.74 -21.59 -2.18
CA SER A 61 -0.70 -21.80 -1.16
C SER A 61 0.37 -22.80 -1.57
N GLU A 62 0.06 -23.68 -2.53
CA GLU A 62 1.02 -24.65 -3.05
C GLU A 62 2.17 -23.99 -3.82
N HIS A 63 1.95 -22.82 -4.43
CA HIS A 63 2.93 -22.16 -5.30
C HIS A 63 2.91 -20.65 -5.13
N ILE A 64 3.30 -20.14 -3.96
CA ILE A 64 3.30 -18.70 -3.70
C ILE A 64 4.57 -18.07 -4.28
N PRO A 65 4.47 -17.03 -5.14
CA PRO A 65 5.62 -16.45 -5.79
C PRO A 65 6.43 -15.54 -4.85
N HIS A 66 7.75 -15.61 -4.96
CA HIS A 66 8.65 -14.58 -4.44
C HIS A 66 8.67 -13.31 -5.31
N GLY A 67 9.23 -12.22 -4.75
CA GLY A 67 9.57 -10.99 -5.48
C GLY A 67 8.54 -9.86 -5.38
N TYR A 68 7.43 -10.08 -4.67
CA TYR A 68 6.56 -8.99 -4.23
C TYR A 68 7.03 -8.45 -2.88
N ARG A 69 7.52 -7.21 -2.84
CA ARG A 69 7.99 -6.56 -1.61
C ARG A 69 7.82 -5.04 -1.72
N ARG A 70 7.49 -4.37 -0.61
CA ARG A 70 7.36 -2.91 -0.54
C ARG A 70 6.48 -2.42 -1.71
N LYS A 71 6.94 -1.44 -2.48
CA LYS A 71 6.24 -0.91 -3.66
C LYS A 71 5.69 -1.99 -4.59
N SER A 72 6.47 -3.00 -4.99
CA SER A 72 5.99 -4.01 -5.95
C SER A 72 4.84 -4.86 -5.39
N LEU A 73 4.81 -5.09 -4.08
CA LEU A 73 3.72 -5.78 -3.40
C LEU A 73 2.43 -4.95 -3.49
N PHE A 74 2.48 -3.66 -3.13
CA PHE A 74 1.31 -2.79 -3.20
C PHE A 74 0.82 -2.60 -4.63
N GLU A 75 1.72 -2.33 -5.57
CA GLU A 75 1.38 -2.18 -6.99
C GLU A 75 0.70 -3.43 -7.54
N GLY A 76 1.18 -4.62 -7.17
CA GLY A 76 0.53 -5.87 -7.55
C GLY A 76 -0.88 -6.02 -6.97
N LEU A 77 -1.03 -5.75 -5.67
CA LEU A 77 -2.33 -5.85 -4.99
C LEU A 77 -3.36 -4.86 -5.56
N ILE A 78 -2.93 -3.62 -5.83
CA ILE A 78 -3.76 -2.55 -6.37
C ILE A 78 -4.12 -2.83 -7.83
N ARG A 79 -3.13 -3.14 -8.68
CA ARG A 79 -3.34 -3.37 -10.12
C ARG A 79 -4.38 -4.44 -10.39
N TYR A 80 -4.38 -5.50 -9.58
CA TYR A 80 -5.35 -6.59 -9.69
C TYR A 80 -6.54 -6.46 -8.75
N ASN A 81 -6.65 -5.34 -8.01
CA ASN A 81 -7.70 -5.05 -7.05
C ASN A 81 -8.01 -6.25 -6.13
N VAL A 82 -6.96 -6.80 -5.53
CA VAL A 82 -7.05 -8.02 -4.72
C VAL A 82 -7.97 -7.77 -3.51
N PRO A 83 -8.94 -8.64 -3.21
CA PRO A 83 -9.79 -8.47 -2.03
C PRO A 83 -8.96 -8.37 -0.73
N LEU A 84 -9.28 -7.41 0.15
CA LEU A 84 -8.48 -7.07 1.35
C LEU A 84 -8.12 -8.30 2.19
N LEU A 85 -9.06 -9.22 2.35
CA LEU A 85 -8.84 -10.45 3.09
C LEU A 85 -7.73 -11.33 2.47
N ARG A 86 -7.75 -11.47 1.14
CA ARG A 86 -6.78 -12.28 0.39
C ARG A 86 -5.44 -11.56 0.27
N ALA A 87 -5.47 -10.23 0.15
CA ALA A 87 -4.29 -9.37 0.24
C ALA A 87 -3.60 -9.52 1.61
N THR A 88 -4.37 -9.45 2.70
CA THR A 88 -3.89 -9.64 4.07
C THR A 88 -3.21 -11.00 4.24
N TRP A 89 -3.83 -12.07 3.74
CA TRP A 89 -3.23 -13.40 3.76
C TRP A 89 -1.88 -13.43 3.04
N PHE A 90 -1.80 -12.88 1.83
CA PHE A 90 -0.56 -12.84 1.06
C PHE A 90 0.52 -11.96 1.69
N ILE A 91 0.14 -10.83 2.30
CA ILE A 91 1.04 -9.95 3.06
C ILE A 91 1.60 -10.69 4.28
N LYS A 92 0.74 -11.36 5.08
CA LYS A 92 1.18 -12.17 6.22
C LYS A 92 2.20 -13.23 5.78
N VAL A 93 1.91 -13.99 4.72
CA VAL A 93 2.85 -14.97 4.16
C VAL A 93 4.17 -14.32 3.74
N THR A 94 4.09 -13.22 2.98
CA THR A 94 5.26 -12.51 2.46
C THR A 94 6.18 -12.03 3.58
N TYR A 95 5.63 -11.48 4.67
CA TYR A 95 6.45 -10.97 5.77
C TYR A 95 6.94 -12.08 6.70
N LEU A 96 6.19 -13.18 6.87
CA LEU A 96 6.67 -14.33 7.64
C LEU A 96 7.85 -15.02 6.97
N ASN A 97 7.82 -15.17 5.64
CA ASN A 97 8.94 -15.73 4.87
C ASN A 97 10.23 -14.87 4.97
N GLN A 98 10.13 -13.58 5.33
CA GLN A 98 11.31 -12.72 5.52
C GLN A 98 12.08 -13.02 6.81
N LEU A 99 11.41 -13.57 7.83
CA LEU A 99 12.07 -13.95 9.09
C LEU A 99 13.10 -15.05 8.85
N GLN A 100 12.79 -16.00 7.97
CA GLN A 100 13.66 -17.14 7.71
C GLN A 100 14.96 -16.76 7.00
N THR A 101 14.93 -15.75 6.12
CA THR A 101 16.15 -15.26 5.45
C THR A 101 17.03 -14.41 6.37
N ARG A 102 16.44 -13.72 7.37
CA ARG A 102 17.16 -12.74 8.21
C ARG A 102 17.68 -13.33 9.52
N GLN A 103 17.12 -14.42 10.02
CA GLN A 103 17.47 -14.92 11.36
C GLN A 103 18.61 -15.93 11.34
N THR A 104 19.68 -15.60 12.05
CA THR A 104 20.53 -16.59 12.70
C THR A 104 19.70 -17.28 13.80
N PRO A 105 19.86 -18.60 14.07
CA PRO A 105 18.92 -19.36 14.92
C PRO A 105 18.77 -18.91 16.39
N ASN A 106 19.55 -17.92 16.87
CA ASN A 106 19.69 -17.65 18.29
C ASN A 106 18.93 -16.41 18.82
N SER A 107 18.15 -15.69 18.02
CA SER A 107 17.37 -14.53 18.52
C SER A 107 15.88 -14.63 18.19
N ILE A 108 15.18 -15.55 18.83
CA ILE A 108 13.73 -15.73 18.64
C ILE A 108 13.04 -15.29 19.92
N SER A 109 13.03 -13.99 20.13
CA SER A 109 12.26 -13.34 21.17
C SER A 109 10.96 -12.78 20.58
N VAL A 110 10.00 -12.46 21.45
CA VAL A 110 8.77 -11.71 21.14
C VAL A 110 9.07 -10.49 20.23
N ALA A 111 10.28 -9.91 20.34
CA ALA A 111 10.78 -8.83 19.50
C ALA A 111 10.75 -9.13 17.99
N GLY A 112 10.79 -10.40 17.56
CA GLY A 112 10.70 -10.75 16.14
C GLY A 112 9.37 -10.35 15.51
N SER A 113 8.26 -10.53 16.23
CA SER A 113 6.92 -10.22 15.70
C SER A 113 6.67 -8.70 15.68
N ASP A 114 7.20 -7.98 16.67
CA ASP A 114 7.13 -6.51 16.74
C ASP A 114 8.00 -5.86 15.67
N ASN A 115 9.17 -6.43 15.40
CA ASN A 115 10.03 -5.97 14.31
C ASN A 115 9.35 -6.12 12.94
N GLN A 116 8.60 -7.22 12.71
CA GLN A 116 7.85 -7.42 11.47
C GLN A 116 6.65 -6.47 11.35
N ARG A 117 5.91 -6.24 12.44
CA ARG A 117 4.82 -5.25 12.50
C ARG A 117 5.33 -3.86 12.16
N SER A 118 6.47 -3.50 12.76
CA SER A 118 7.14 -2.21 12.56
C SER A 118 7.64 -2.08 11.12
N GLN A 119 8.25 -3.12 10.56
CA GLN A 119 8.69 -3.12 9.16
C GLN A 119 7.52 -3.00 8.19
N TRP A 120 6.43 -3.74 8.42
CA TRP A 120 5.22 -3.62 7.61
C TRP A 120 4.67 -2.19 7.64
N THR A 121 4.57 -1.60 8.83
CA THR A 121 4.07 -0.23 9.00
C THR A 121 4.96 0.79 8.27
N LYS A 122 6.29 0.63 8.34
CA LYS A 122 7.24 1.46 7.60
C LYS A 122 7.06 1.33 6.08
N ASP A 123 6.92 0.11 5.57
CA ASP A 123 6.72 -0.13 4.14
C ASP A 123 5.38 0.46 3.65
N VAL A 124 4.34 0.44 4.49
CA VAL A 124 3.06 1.12 4.21
C VAL A 124 3.24 2.63 4.15
N VAL A 125 3.85 3.24 5.17
CA VAL A 125 4.11 4.69 5.23
C VAL A 125 4.93 5.16 4.03
N GLU A 126 5.97 4.41 3.67
CA GLU A 126 6.82 4.75 2.52
C GLU A 126 6.04 4.70 1.21
N TYR A 127 5.13 3.74 1.04
CA TYR A 127 4.30 3.68 -0.16
C TYR A 127 3.21 4.76 -0.18
N LEU A 128 2.63 5.13 0.97
CA LEU A 128 1.75 6.29 1.06
C LEU A 128 2.48 7.58 0.67
N GLN A 129 3.70 7.78 1.19
CA GLN A 129 4.53 8.93 0.82
C GLN A 129 4.78 8.96 -0.69
N HIS A 130 5.12 7.82 -1.28
CA HIS A 130 5.28 7.71 -2.73
C HIS A 130 4.01 8.14 -3.49
N ILE A 131 2.80 7.74 -3.05
CA ILE A 131 1.56 8.14 -3.71
C ILE A 131 1.32 9.66 -3.55
N LEU A 132 1.57 10.23 -2.37
CA LEU A 132 1.45 11.68 -2.14
C LEU A 132 2.44 12.47 -3.00
N ASP A 133 3.69 12.02 -3.11
CA ASP A 133 4.69 12.69 -3.94
C ASP A 133 4.33 12.59 -5.43
N GLU A 134 3.76 11.46 -5.88
CA GLU A 134 3.22 11.27 -7.23
C GLU A 134 2.03 12.21 -7.52
N PHE A 135 1.18 12.46 -6.52
CA PHE A 135 0.07 13.41 -6.59
C PHE A 135 0.60 14.86 -6.69
N CYS A 136 1.44 15.29 -5.75
CA CYS A 136 1.95 16.66 -5.66
C CYS A 136 2.85 17.06 -6.84
N SER A 137 3.62 16.13 -7.42
CA SER A 137 4.49 16.43 -8.56
C SER A 137 3.71 16.87 -9.81
N LYS A 138 2.40 16.59 -9.88
CA LYS A 138 1.55 16.91 -11.02
C LYS A 138 0.85 18.26 -10.86
N GLU A 139 0.50 18.65 -9.63
CA GLU A 139 -0.15 19.93 -9.32
C GLU A 139 0.70 21.14 -9.76
N GLY A 140 2.02 21.06 -9.56
CA GLY A 140 2.94 22.13 -9.95
C GLY A 140 3.08 22.35 -11.47
N ALA A 141 2.60 21.42 -12.32
CA ALA A 141 2.71 21.53 -13.77
C ALA A 141 1.63 22.42 -14.41
N PHE A 142 0.57 22.78 -13.66
CA PHE A 142 -0.51 23.65 -14.15
C PHE A 142 -0.20 25.15 -14.07
N VAL A 143 1.04 25.54 -13.77
CA VAL A 143 1.44 26.96 -13.81
C VAL A 143 1.41 27.47 -15.25
N HIS A 144 0.25 28.04 -15.56
CA HIS A 144 -0.17 28.87 -16.69
C HIS A 144 0.99 29.32 -17.61
N PRO A 145 0.99 28.93 -18.90
CA PRO A 145 1.80 29.63 -19.89
C PRO A 145 1.35 31.08 -19.88
N SER A 146 2.27 31.99 -19.58
CA SER A 146 1.96 33.41 -19.63
C SER A 146 1.48 33.76 -21.03
N PHE A 147 0.36 34.49 -21.06
CA PHE A 147 -0.19 35.14 -22.23
C PHE A 147 0.91 35.93 -22.94
N ARG A 148 1.49 35.37 -24.00
CA ARG A 148 2.38 36.10 -24.89
C ARG A 148 1.56 36.58 -26.08
N GLU A 149 0.90 37.70 -25.89
CA GLU A 149 0.34 38.51 -26.97
C GLU A 149 1.48 38.92 -27.91
N GLN A 150 1.54 38.33 -29.10
CA GLN A 150 2.32 38.92 -30.18
C GLN A 150 1.60 38.74 -31.51
N SER A 151 0.94 39.83 -31.88
CA SER A 151 0.44 40.18 -33.20
C SER A 151 1.53 40.15 -34.27
N SER A 152 1.30 39.45 -35.38
CA SER A 152 1.43 40.00 -36.75
C SER A 152 1.02 38.98 -37.83
N PRO A 153 0.16 39.36 -38.79
CA PRO A 153 -0.30 38.52 -39.89
C PRO A 153 0.59 38.66 -41.13
N GLY A 154 0.96 37.54 -41.75
CA GLY A 154 1.67 37.48 -43.02
C GLY A 154 1.12 36.35 -43.90
N PRO A 155 0.52 36.64 -45.07
CA PRO A 155 -0.06 35.64 -45.96
C PRO A 155 0.90 35.28 -47.10
N THR A 156 1.24 34.00 -47.27
CA THR A 156 1.69 33.47 -48.57
C THR A 156 1.46 31.96 -48.69
N VAL A 157 0.46 31.66 -49.53
CA VAL A 157 0.27 30.53 -50.44
C VAL A 157 1.41 29.50 -50.54
N GLY A 158 1.07 28.22 -50.32
CA GLY A 158 1.94 27.07 -50.62
C GLY A 158 1.24 25.73 -50.37
N THR A 159 0.73 25.12 -51.44
CA THR A 159 -0.04 23.87 -51.53
C THR A 159 0.78 22.62 -51.19
N ASN A 160 0.19 21.66 -50.43
CA ASN A 160 0.27 20.17 -50.54
C ASN A 160 -0.05 19.53 -49.17
N GLN A 161 -1.29 19.09 -48.92
CA GLN A 161 -1.80 17.72 -49.13
C GLN A 161 -1.17 16.61 -48.25
N ILE A 162 -1.98 16.18 -47.28
CA ILE A 162 -2.21 14.80 -46.81
C ILE A 162 -1.07 14.11 -46.02
N LYS A 163 -1.22 14.08 -44.69
CA LYS A 163 -1.32 12.81 -43.93
C LYS A 163 -2.05 13.05 -42.61
N MET A 164 -3.27 12.53 -42.54
CA MET A 164 -4.07 12.48 -41.33
C MET A 164 -3.43 11.56 -40.29
N LYS A 165 -3.51 11.98 -39.03
CA LYS A 165 -4.26 11.31 -37.95
C LYS A 165 -3.48 11.24 -36.63
N THR A 166 -3.78 12.23 -35.80
CA THR A 166 -3.95 12.13 -34.34
C THR A 166 -2.67 11.96 -33.53
N GLU A 167 -1.97 13.08 -33.39
CA GLU A 167 -1.46 13.50 -32.09
C GLU A 167 -2.64 13.62 -31.13
N ALA A 168 -2.85 12.62 -30.28
CA ALA A 168 -3.58 12.81 -29.03
C ALA A 168 -2.55 13.18 -27.96
N SER A 169 -2.03 14.41 -28.04
CA SER A 169 -1.26 15.08 -26.98
C SER A 169 -2.18 15.77 -25.97
N LEU A 170 -3.36 15.21 -25.71
CA LEU A 170 -4.33 15.71 -24.74
C LEU A 170 -4.83 14.51 -23.94
N ALA A 171 -4.83 14.63 -22.61
CA ALA A 171 -5.33 13.66 -21.60
C ALA A 171 -4.34 12.68 -20.95
N ALA A 172 -3.03 12.95 -20.92
CA ALA A 172 -2.14 12.19 -20.03
C ALA A 172 -2.37 12.53 -18.54
N GLY A 173 -2.77 13.77 -18.21
CA GLY A 173 -3.11 14.18 -16.84
C GLY A 173 -4.35 13.45 -16.30
N ASP A 174 -5.44 13.47 -17.06
CA ASP A 174 -6.74 12.92 -16.66
C ASP A 174 -6.77 11.39 -16.50
N ILE A 175 -5.87 10.63 -17.12
CA ILE A 175 -5.83 9.17 -16.92
C ILE A 175 -5.05 8.84 -15.64
N GLU A 176 -4.01 9.61 -15.33
CA GLU A 176 -3.09 9.34 -14.23
C GLU A 176 -3.62 9.82 -12.88
N GLU A 177 -4.38 10.90 -12.82
CA GLU A 177 -5.03 11.37 -11.58
C GLU A 177 -6.03 10.34 -11.01
N PRO A 178 -6.98 9.78 -11.80
CA PRO A 178 -7.82 8.67 -11.38
C PRO A 178 -7.03 7.46 -10.89
N LEU A 179 -5.84 7.21 -11.46
CA LEU A 179 -4.97 6.11 -11.02
C LEU A 179 -4.38 6.37 -9.62
N VAL A 180 -3.97 7.60 -9.32
CA VAL A 180 -3.47 8.00 -7.99
C VAL A 180 -4.57 7.87 -6.94
N HIS A 181 -5.75 8.43 -7.22
CA HIS A 181 -6.91 8.31 -6.31
C HIS A 181 -7.32 6.85 -6.11
N PHE A 182 -7.24 6.01 -7.14
CA PHE A 182 -7.51 4.58 -7.02
C PHE A 182 -6.48 3.86 -6.14
N LYS A 183 -5.17 4.12 -6.34
CA LYS A 183 -4.10 3.59 -5.47
C LYS A 183 -4.35 4.00 -4.02
N TRP A 184 -4.63 5.29 -3.81
CA TRP A 184 -4.88 5.83 -2.48
C TRP A 184 -6.07 5.18 -1.80
N TRP A 185 -7.20 5.08 -2.52
CA TRP A 185 -8.42 4.46 -2.02
C TRP A 185 -8.19 3.01 -1.57
N TYR A 186 -7.49 2.23 -2.38
CA TYR A 186 -7.15 0.85 -2.01
C TYR A 186 -6.28 0.81 -0.75
N MET A 187 -5.27 1.70 -0.66
CA MET A 187 -4.38 1.79 0.49
C MET A 187 -5.10 2.19 1.77
N VAL A 188 -6.00 3.17 1.73
CA VAL A 188 -6.84 3.57 2.89
C VAL A 188 -7.63 2.37 3.41
N ARG A 189 -8.30 1.63 2.51
CA ARG A 189 -9.06 0.42 2.88
C ARG A 189 -8.17 -0.66 3.50
N LEU A 190 -6.98 -0.86 2.95
CA LEU A 190 -6.01 -1.82 3.48
C LEU A 190 -5.50 -1.39 4.86
N ILE A 191 -5.24 -0.11 5.07
CA ILE A 191 -4.81 0.45 6.35
C ILE A 191 -5.89 0.28 7.41
N GLN A 192 -7.13 0.68 7.12
CA GLN A 192 -8.25 0.51 8.04
C GLN A 192 -8.43 -0.97 8.43
N TRP A 193 -8.41 -1.86 7.44
CA TRP A 193 -8.47 -3.31 7.68
C TRP A 193 -7.32 -3.81 8.55
N HIS A 194 -6.10 -3.34 8.32
CA HIS A 194 -4.93 -3.74 9.11
C HIS A 194 -4.82 -3.07 10.48
N LEU A 195 -5.45 -1.92 10.70
CA LEU A 195 -5.61 -1.34 12.03
C LEU A 195 -6.57 -2.19 12.86
N THR A 196 -7.69 -2.64 12.28
CA THR A 196 -8.63 -3.55 12.97
C THR A 196 -8.02 -4.91 13.29
N GLU A 197 -7.08 -5.40 12.47
CA GLU A 197 -6.33 -6.64 12.70
C GLU A 197 -5.06 -6.43 13.55
N GLU A 198 -4.81 -5.22 14.06
CA GLU A 198 -3.61 -4.84 14.83
C GLU A 198 -2.28 -5.16 14.12
N LEU A 199 -2.28 -5.16 12.79
CA LEU A 199 -1.09 -5.46 11.98
C LEU A 199 -0.22 -4.23 11.77
N LEU A 200 -0.78 -3.03 11.93
CA LEU A 200 -0.07 -1.76 11.85
C LEU A 200 0.26 -1.22 13.24
N VAL A 201 1.36 -0.48 13.37
CA VAL A 201 1.72 0.25 14.58
C VAL A 201 1.09 1.64 14.49
N PRO A 202 0.03 1.95 15.26
CA PRO A 202 -0.72 3.19 15.07
C PRO A 202 0.12 4.45 15.31
N SER A 203 1.02 4.44 16.29
CA SER A 203 1.87 5.59 16.62
C SER A 203 2.71 6.07 15.43
N VAL A 204 3.30 5.13 14.67
CA VAL A 204 4.10 5.44 13.47
C VAL A 204 3.25 6.09 12.38
N LEU A 205 2.01 5.62 12.20
CA LEU A 205 1.08 6.22 11.24
C LEU A 205 0.59 7.60 11.69
N ILE A 206 0.31 7.77 12.98
CA ILE A 206 -0.14 9.04 13.57
C ILE A 206 0.96 10.10 13.44
N GLU A 207 2.21 9.76 13.76
CA GLU A 207 3.36 10.67 13.61
C GLU A 207 3.58 11.05 12.14
N TRP A 208 3.52 10.09 11.22
CA TRP A 208 3.61 10.40 9.79
C TRP A 208 2.46 11.30 9.33
N LEU A 209 1.22 11.00 9.71
CA LEU A 209 0.03 11.78 9.37
C LEU A 209 0.14 13.22 9.91
N SER A 210 0.58 13.37 11.16
CA SER A 210 0.85 14.67 11.78
C SER A 210 1.85 15.48 10.97
N ASN A 211 2.94 14.87 10.52
CA ASN A 211 3.94 15.55 9.68
C ASN A 211 3.34 15.94 8.33
N GLN A 212 2.54 15.09 7.70
CA GLN A 212 1.88 15.42 6.43
C GLN A 212 0.91 16.60 6.57
N LEU A 213 0.12 16.65 7.64
CA LEU A 213 -0.81 17.76 7.91
C LEU A 213 -0.10 19.08 8.22
N GLN A 214 1.14 19.04 8.71
CA GLN A 214 1.93 20.25 8.99
C GLN A 214 2.71 20.74 7.76
N GLU A 215 3.18 19.83 6.90
CA GLU A 215 3.98 20.16 5.72
C GLU A 215 3.16 20.45 4.45
N ARG A 216 1.85 20.16 4.47
CA ARG A 216 0.97 20.27 3.31
C ARG A 216 -0.27 21.09 3.67
N ASP A 217 -0.54 22.11 2.86
CA ASP A 217 -1.68 23.03 2.99
C ASP A 217 -2.67 22.95 1.82
N SER A 218 -2.32 22.21 0.75
CA SER A 218 -3.23 21.92 -0.37
C SER A 218 -4.47 21.18 0.11
N VAL A 219 -5.65 21.73 -0.23
CA VAL A 219 -6.96 21.14 0.10
C VAL A 219 -7.06 19.71 -0.40
N ASP A 220 -6.61 19.43 -1.62
CA ASP A 220 -6.69 18.11 -2.23
C ASP A 220 -5.83 17.08 -1.48
N VAL A 221 -4.64 17.48 -1.01
CA VAL A 221 -3.81 16.63 -0.16
C VAL A 221 -4.49 16.38 1.19
N LEU A 222 -5.09 17.40 1.79
CA LEU A 222 -5.82 17.26 3.05
C LEU A 222 -7.05 16.33 2.90
N GLU A 223 -7.76 16.38 1.77
CA GLU A 223 -8.84 15.46 1.44
C GLU A 223 -8.36 14.01 1.35
N LEU A 224 -7.18 13.77 0.76
CA LEU A 224 -6.56 12.44 0.75
C LEU A 224 -6.22 11.96 2.16
N LEU A 225 -5.72 12.85 3.03
CA LEU A 225 -5.32 12.48 4.40
C LEU A 225 -6.51 12.23 5.34
N LEU A 226 -7.66 12.87 5.09
CA LEU A 226 -8.82 12.82 5.98
C LEU A 226 -9.32 11.39 6.28
N PRO A 227 -9.49 10.46 5.30
CA PRO A 227 -9.87 9.08 5.58
C PRO A 227 -8.89 8.30 6.47
N ILE A 228 -7.59 8.62 6.41
CA ILE A 228 -6.58 8.00 7.28
C ILE A 228 -6.74 8.54 8.71
N MET A 229 -6.93 9.86 8.85
CA MET A 229 -7.19 10.50 10.15
C MET A 229 -8.44 9.93 10.82
N LEU A 230 -9.53 9.77 10.06
CA LEU A 230 -10.77 9.17 10.56
C LEU A 230 -10.55 7.73 11.02
N GLY A 231 -9.74 6.94 10.30
CA GLY A 231 -9.36 5.59 10.73
C GLY A 231 -8.52 5.53 12.00
N LEU A 232 -7.92 6.65 12.43
CA LEU A 232 -7.07 6.76 13.62
C LEU A 232 -7.73 7.53 14.77
N VAL A 233 -8.95 8.08 14.57
CA VAL A 233 -9.59 9.01 15.51
C VAL A 233 -9.75 8.43 16.92
N ASP A 234 -10.12 7.15 17.02
CA ASP A 234 -10.27 6.48 18.30
C ASP A 234 -8.92 6.38 19.02
N THR A 235 -7.86 6.02 18.30
CA THR A 235 -6.51 5.94 18.88
C THR A 235 -5.99 7.32 19.29
N ILE A 236 -6.26 8.35 18.48
CA ILE A 236 -5.87 9.72 18.78
C ILE A 236 -6.60 10.21 20.03
N SER A 237 -7.92 10.03 20.11
CA SER A 237 -8.75 10.52 21.21
C SER A 237 -8.43 9.84 22.56
N LEU A 238 -7.94 8.60 22.54
CA LEU A 238 -7.51 7.87 23.73
C LEU A 238 -6.15 8.35 24.29
N SER A 239 -5.42 9.21 23.58
CA SER A 239 -4.08 9.69 23.96
C SER A 239 -4.03 11.20 24.07
N GLN A 240 -3.85 11.72 25.29
CA GLN A 240 -3.72 13.17 25.52
C GLN A 240 -2.56 13.79 24.71
N THR A 241 -1.50 13.03 24.46
CA THR A 241 -0.36 13.46 23.64
C THR A 241 -0.79 13.68 22.19
N TYR A 242 -1.53 12.74 21.59
CA TYR A 242 -2.00 12.87 20.21
C TYR A 242 -3.11 13.91 20.07
N VAL A 243 -4.04 14.00 21.03
CA VAL A 243 -5.05 15.08 21.03
C VAL A 243 -4.36 16.45 21.02
N ARG A 244 -3.38 16.69 21.89
CA ARG A 244 -2.64 17.96 21.92
C ARG A 244 -1.88 18.24 20.63
N MET A 245 -1.29 17.21 20.02
CA MET A 245 -0.58 17.31 18.75
C MET A 245 -1.51 17.79 17.63
N PHE A 246 -2.67 17.14 17.44
CA PHE A 246 -3.62 17.50 16.39
C PHE A 246 -4.34 18.82 16.66
N VAL A 247 -4.67 19.13 17.93
CA VAL A 247 -5.23 20.45 18.29
C VAL A 247 -4.28 21.58 17.92
N ARG A 248 -2.96 21.39 18.10
CA ARG A 248 -1.98 22.41 17.67
C ARG A 248 -1.92 22.57 16.16
N ILE A 249 -2.05 21.48 15.40
CA ILE A 249 -2.03 21.52 13.94
C ILE A 249 -3.28 22.24 13.41
N PHE A 250 -4.46 22.01 13.99
CA PHE A 250 -5.70 22.61 13.50
C PHE A 250 -6.00 24.02 14.03
N LEU A 251 -5.27 24.50 15.03
CA LEU A 251 -5.44 25.86 15.59
C LEU A 251 -4.35 26.85 15.14
N LEU A 252 -3.32 26.39 14.44
CA LEU A 252 -2.25 27.21 13.86
C LEU A 252 -2.47 27.35 12.35
#